data_AF-A0A6N2VAC6-F1
#
_entry.id   AF-A0A6N2VAC6-F1
#
_cell.length_a   1.000
_cell.length_b   1.000
_cell.length_c   1.000
_cell.angle_alpha   90.00
_cell.angle_beta   90.00
_cell.angle_gamma   90.00
#
_symmetry.space_group_name_H-M   'P 1'
#
loop_
_entity.id
_entity.type
_entity.pdbx_description
1 polymer ?
#
loop_
_entity_poly.entity_id
_entity_poly.type
_entity_poly.pdbx_seq_one_letter_code
_entity_poly.pdbx_strand_id
1 'polypeptide(L)'
;MKRKETYLSRDFRETAAQRFPARAKELNTAFDMRLSALLAENADASKEKQYHLKRQILPGIAAYETLQRVMPKEEALQTVHDYVERLARTSHKQLAALLHIPGLYRLVPGVFVKSTRAFSARRRALPQKNCRPVTASGVWI
;
A
#
# COMPACT_ATOMS: atom_id res chain seq x y z
N MET A 1 -0.76 -20.88 -4.54
CA MET A 1 0.09 -20.23 -3.52
C MET A 1 -0.81 -19.55 -2.49
N LYS A 2 -0.67 -19.83 -1.19
CA LYS A 2 -1.36 -19.05 -0.15
C LYS A 2 -0.87 -17.60 -0.26
N ARG A 3 -1.80 -16.68 -0.44
CA ARG A 3 -1.48 -15.25 -0.54
C ARG A 3 -0.97 -14.77 0.81
N LYS A 4 0.20 -14.10 0.85
CA LYS A 4 0.65 -13.43 2.07
C LYS A 4 -0.36 -12.34 2.42
N GLU A 5 -0.87 -12.39 3.64
CA GLU A 5 -1.76 -11.37 4.19
C GLU A 5 -1.02 -10.03 4.23
N THR A 6 -1.67 -8.97 3.74
CA THR A 6 -1.11 -7.62 3.80
C THR A 6 -1.38 -7.03 5.17
N TYR A 7 -0.59 -6.04 5.59
CA TYR A 7 -0.83 -5.34 6.85
C TYR A 7 -2.25 -4.74 6.89
N LEU A 8 -2.74 -4.20 5.77
CA LEU A 8 -4.10 -3.68 5.66
C LEU A 8 -5.18 -4.75 5.88
N SER A 9 -5.02 -5.94 5.28
CA SER A 9 -5.97 -7.05 5.49
C SER A 9 -5.98 -7.50 6.96
N ARG A 10 -4.80 -7.63 7.58
CA ARG A 10 -4.69 -8.00 8.99
C ARG A 10 -5.33 -6.96 9.90
N ASP A 11 -4.99 -5.70 9.70
CA ASP A 11 -5.42 -4.59 10.54
C ASP A 11 -6.94 -4.35 10.39
N PHE A 12 -7.51 -4.52 9.19
CA PHE A 12 -8.96 -4.52 8.99
C PHE A 12 -9.66 -5.65 9.77
N ARG A 13 -9.11 -6.88 9.72
CA ARG A 13 -9.68 -8.03 10.44
C ARG A 13 -9.64 -7.83 11.94
N GLU A 14 -8.56 -7.23 12.45
CA GLU A 14 -8.46 -6.83 13.85
C GLU A 14 -9.53 -5.80 14.22
N THR A 15 -9.71 -4.76 13.41
CA THR A 15 -10.77 -3.76 13.64
C THR A 15 -12.17 -4.35 13.55
N ALA A 16 -12.43 -5.25 12.60
CA ALA A 16 -13.71 -5.95 12.49
C ALA A 16 -13.99 -6.80 13.75
N ALA A 17 -12.98 -7.49 14.27
CA ALA A 17 -13.10 -8.30 15.48
C ALA A 17 -13.30 -7.45 16.75
N GLN A 18 -12.57 -6.34 16.88
CA GLN A 18 -12.60 -5.48 18.07
C GLN A 18 -13.83 -4.57 18.12
N ARG A 19 -14.15 -3.89 17.01
CA ARG A 19 -15.21 -2.86 16.98
C ARG A 19 -16.57 -3.44 16.57
N PHE A 20 -16.59 -4.51 15.78
CA PHE A 20 -17.80 -5.09 15.22
C PHE A 20 -17.92 -6.60 15.43
N PRO A 21 -17.74 -7.12 16.66
CA PRO A 21 -17.62 -8.56 16.91
C PRO A 21 -18.81 -9.38 16.36
N ALA A 22 -20.03 -8.86 16.49
CA ALA A 22 -21.24 -9.52 15.99
C ALA A 22 -21.31 -9.60 14.45
N ARG A 23 -20.67 -8.66 13.73
CA ARG A 23 -20.66 -8.60 12.25
C ARG A 23 -19.30 -8.93 11.64
N ALA A 24 -18.31 -9.32 12.45
CA ALA A 24 -16.94 -9.53 12.02
C ALA A 24 -16.85 -10.54 10.86
N LYS A 25 -17.62 -11.65 10.93
CA LYS A 25 -17.66 -12.66 9.87
C LYS A 25 -18.25 -12.12 8.56
N GLU A 26 -19.34 -11.36 8.64
CA GLU A 26 -19.98 -10.71 7.49
C GLU A 26 -19.02 -9.70 6.84
N LEU A 27 -18.40 -8.85 7.65
CA LEU A 27 -17.44 -7.83 7.19
C LEU A 27 -16.20 -8.44 6.55
N ASN A 28 -15.61 -9.48 7.16
CA ASN A 28 -14.46 -10.18 6.60
C ASN A 28 -14.80 -10.83 5.25
N THR A 29 -15.99 -11.41 5.13
CA THR A 29 -16.46 -11.98 3.86
C THR A 29 -16.68 -10.90 2.80
N ALA A 30 -17.32 -9.78 3.16
CA ALA A 30 -17.50 -8.64 2.27
C ALA A 30 -16.17 -8.05 1.79
N PHE A 31 -15.19 -7.97 2.70
CA PHE A 31 -13.83 -7.54 2.39
C PHE A 31 -13.12 -8.47 1.43
N ASP A 32 -13.13 -9.78 1.70
CA ASP A 32 -12.45 -10.76 0.85
C ASP A 32 -13.08 -10.79 -0.56
N MET A 33 -14.42 -10.70 -0.66
CA MET A 33 -15.13 -10.58 -1.93
C MET A 33 -14.73 -9.31 -2.69
N ARG A 34 -14.78 -8.14 -2.04
CA ARG A 34 -14.44 -6.88 -2.71
C ARG A 34 -12.98 -6.82 -3.13
N LEU A 35 -12.08 -7.30 -2.28
CA LEU A 35 -10.67 -7.39 -2.61
C LEU A 35 -10.44 -8.31 -3.82
N SER A 36 -11.13 -9.45 -3.90
CA SER A 36 -11.03 -10.36 -5.04
C SER A 36 -11.51 -9.73 -6.35
N ALA A 37 -12.63 -8.99 -6.32
CA ALA A 37 -13.15 -8.25 -7.47
C ALA A 37 -12.16 -7.20 -7.98
N LEU A 38 -11.64 -6.35 -7.07
CA LEU A 38 -10.65 -5.33 -7.40
C LEU A 38 -9.38 -5.90 -8.06
N LEU A 39 -9.00 -7.13 -7.71
CA LEU A 39 -7.84 -7.79 -8.28
C LEU A 39 -8.09 -8.38 -9.66
N ALA A 40 -9.30 -8.89 -9.88
CA ALA A 40 -9.73 -9.33 -11.20
C ALA A 40 -9.81 -8.13 -12.15
N GLU A 41 -10.42 -7.02 -11.71
CA GLU A 41 -10.50 -5.76 -12.47
C GLU A 41 -9.11 -5.19 -12.84
N ASN A 42 -8.09 -5.45 -12.02
CA ASN A 42 -6.73 -4.94 -12.23
C ASN A 42 -5.74 -6.03 -12.66
N ALA A 43 -6.21 -7.17 -13.17
CA ALA A 43 -5.36 -8.29 -13.57
C ALA A 43 -4.39 -7.92 -14.72
N ASP A 44 -4.83 -7.04 -15.63
CA ASP A 44 -4.08 -6.62 -16.82
C ASP A 44 -3.02 -5.54 -16.54
N ALA A 45 -2.92 -5.06 -15.30
CA ALA A 45 -1.91 -4.09 -14.93
C ALA A 45 -0.50 -4.65 -15.16
N SER A 46 0.42 -3.79 -15.61
CA SER A 46 1.85 -4.15 -15.75
C SER A 46 2.43 -4.66 -14.42
N LYS A 47 3.44 -5.54 -14.50
CA LYS A 47 4.09 -6.13 -13.32
C LYS A 47 4.59 -5.09 -12.32
N GLU A 48 5.08 -3.95 -12.81
CA GLU A 48 5.56 -2.83 -11.98
C GLU A 48 4.42 -2.21 -11.15
N LYS A 49 3.24 -2.03 -11.76
CA LYS A 49 2.05 -1.49 -11.08
C LYS A 49 1.39 -2.51 -10.16
N GLN A 50 1.39 -3.79 -10.54
CA GLN A 50 0.75 -4.85 -9.76
C GLN A 50 1.26 -4.95 -8.33
N TYR A 51 2.55 -4.67 -8.10
CA TYR A 51 3.11 -4.75 -6.75
C TYR A 51 2.43 -3.78 -5.78
N HIS A 52 2.34 -2.49 -6.17
CA HIS A 52 1.72 -1.46 -5.35
C HIS A 52 0.21 -1.63 -5.24
N LEU A 53 -0.44 -2.02 -6.36
CA LEU A 53 -1.87 -2.31 -6.38
C LEU A 53 -2.23 -3.41 -5.38
N LYS A 54 -1.57 -4.56 -5.47
CA LYS A 54 -1.88 -5.72 -4.62
C LYS A 54 -1.54 -5.51 -3.15
N ARG A 55 -0.55 -4.66 -2.83
CA ARG A 55 -0.02 -4.52 -1.47
C ARG A 55 -0.64 -3.38 -0.67
N GLN A 56 -0.94 -2.24 -1.31
CA GLN A 56 -1.33 -1.01 -0.62
C GLN A 56 -2.68 -0.49 -1.10
N ILE A 57 -2.86 -0.36 -2.41
CA ILE A 57 -4.01 0.37 -2.97
C ILE A 57 -5.29 -0.46 -2.84
N LEU A 58 -5.32 -1.66 -3.43
CA LEU A 58 -6.54 -2.46 -3.49
C LEU A 58 -7.03 -2.93 -2.11
N PRO A 59 -6.15 -3.39 -1.19
CA PRO A 59 -6.58 -3.70 0.17
C PRO A 59 -7.11 -2.46 0.93
N GLY A 60 -6.56 -1.28 0.68
CA GLY A 60 -7.00 -0.04 1.31
C GLY A 60 -8.40 0.38 0.84
N ILE A 61 -8.64 0.31 -0.47
CA ILE A 61 -9.96 0.57 -1.06
C ILE A 61 -10.99 -0.43 -0.54
N ALA A 62 -10.66 -1.73 -0.53
CA ALA A 62 -11.56 -2.76 -0.02
C ALA A 62 -11.89 -2.53 1.47
N ALA A 63 -10.92 -2.15 2.30
CA ALA A 63 -11.16 -1.83 3.70
C ALA A 63 -12.07 -0.60 3.84
N TYR A 64 -11.81 0.47 3.10
CA TYR A 64 -12.60 1.71 3.16
C TYR A 64 -14.07 1.48 2.78
N GLU A 65 -14.32 0.82 1.66
CA GLU A 65 -15.68 0.56 1.18
C GLU A 65 -16.45 -0.42 2.08
N THR A 66 -15.75 -1.36 2.73
CA THR A 66 -16.39 -2.31 3.65
C THR A 66 -16.71 -1.67 4.99
N LEU A 67 -15.83 -0.81 5.50
CA LEU A 67 -16.09 -0.03 6.72
C LEU A 67 -17.26 0.94 6.53
N GLN A 68 -17.42 1.56 5.35
CA GLN A 68 -18.57 2.42 5.05
C GLN A 68 -19.95 1.77 5.24
N ARG A 69 -20.03 0.42 5.28
CA ARG A 69 -21.28 -0.29 5.56
C ARG A 69 -21.69 -0.26 7.03
N VAL A 70 -20.77 0.06 7.92
CA VAL A 70 -20.94 -0.02 9.38
C VAL A 70 -20.56 1.27 10.11
N MET A 71 -19.97 2.24 9.42
CA MET A 71 -19.63 3.57 9.98
C MET A 71 -19.72 4.66 8.91
N PRO A 72 -19.81 5.94 9.29
CA PRO A 72 -19.75 7.08 8.38
C PRO A 72 -18.47 7.12 7.53
N LYS A 73 -18.51 7.83 6.40
CA LYS A 73 -17.41 7.88 5.43
C LYS A 73 -16.14 8.47 6.03
N GLU A 74 -16.27 9.53 6.81
CA GLU A 74 -15.18 10.25 7.45
C GLU A 74 -14.48 9.35 8.48
N GLU A 75 -15.27 8.60 9.26
CA GLU A 75 -14.76 7.64 10.22
C GLU A 75 -14.07 6.46 9.55
N ALA A 76 -14.63 5.94 8.45
CA ALA A 76 -14.02 4.89 7.65
C ALA A 76 -12.69 5.34 7.05
N LEU A 77 -12.63 6.58 6.54
CA LEU A 77 -11.42 7.17 5.99
C LEU A 77 -10.35 7.32 7.06
N GLN A 78 -10.71 7.84 8.23
CA GLN A 78 -9.80 7.98 9.37
C GLN A 78 -9.28 6.62 9.83
N THR A 79 -10.15 5.62 9.95
CA THR A 79 -9.76 4.26 10.36
C THR A 79 -8.74 3.65 9.41
N VAL A 80 -8.94 3.78 8.09
CA VAL A 80 -7.97 3.30 7.09
C VAL A 80 -6.68 4.12 7.12
N HIS A 81 -6.78 5.43 7.34
CA HIS A 81 -5.61 6.29 7.51
C HIS A 81 -4.75 5.85 8.69
N ASP A 82 -5.37 5.53 9.83
CA ASP A 82 -4.70 5.07 11.04
C ASP A 82 -3.90 3.78 10.82
N TYR A 83 -4.37 2.87 9.95
CA TYR A 83 -3.61 1.68 9.58
C TYR A 83 -2.28 2.02 8.91
N VAL A 84 -2.31 2.98 7.97
CA VAL A 84 -1.12 3.44 7.24
C VAL A 84 -0.23 4.24 8.18
N GLU A 85 -0.80 5.06 9.05
CA GLU A 85 -0.06 5.85 10.02
C GLU A 85 0.69 4.96 11.03
N ARG A 86 0.05 3.91 11.53
CA ARG A 86 0.71 2.91 12.41
C ARG A 86 1.87 2.22 11.70
N LEU A 87 1.71 1.84 10.44
CA LEU A 87 2.81 1.28 9.65
C LEU A 87 3.94 2.29 9.47
N ALA A 88 3.62 3.57 9.20
CA ALA A 88 4.61 4.62 9.02
C ALA A 88 5.39 4.88 10.32
N ARG A 89 4.70 5.00 11.46
CA ARG A 89 5.32 5.20 12.78
C ARG A 89 6.23 4.04 13.17
N THR A 90 5.79 2.80 12.96
CA THR A 90 6.62 1.61 13.25
C THR A 90 7.83 1.52 12.34
N SER A 91 7.65 1.78 11.04
CA SER A 91 8.76 1.82 10.07
C SER A 91 9.76 2.93 10.40
N HIS A 92 9.28 4.11 10.80
CA HIS A 92 10.12 5.23 11.20
C HIS A 92 10.95 4.88 12.45
N LYS A 93 10.34 4.28 13.47
CA LYS A 93 11.05 3.82 14.68
C LYS A 93 12.14 2.79 14.35
N GLN A 94 11.84 1.83 13.47
CA GLN A 94 12.82 0.83 13.01
C GLN A 94 13.98 1.49 12.28
N LEU A 95 13.68 2.41 11.36
CA LEU A 95 14.71 3.15 10.62
C LEU A 95 15.57 4.00 11.55
N ALA A 96 14.96 4.72 12.49
CA ALA A 96 15.68 5.51 13.48
C ALA A 96 16.63 4.63 14.32
N ALA A 97 16.14 3.50 14.82
CA ALA A 97 16.96 2.55 15.57
C ALA A 97 18.16 2.03 14.76
N LEU A 98 17.96 1.74 13.46
CA LEU A 98 19.05 1.36 12.57
C LEU A 98 20.07 2.50 12.40
N LEU A 99 19.61 3.74 12.19
CA LEU A 99 20.50 4.88 12.02
C LEU A 99 21.34 5.19 13.27
N HIS A 100 20.85 4.83 14.45
CA HIS A 100 21.61 4.95 15.71
C HIS A 100 22.79 3.97 15.82
N ILE A 101 22.89 2.94 14.96
CA ILE A 101 24.03 2.01 14.97
C ILE A 101 25.27 2.70 14.37
N PRO A 102 26.35 2.91 15.14
CA PRO A 102 27.56 3.57 14.67
C PRO A 102 28.15 2.84 13.44
N GLY A 103 28.43 3.59 12.38
CA GLY A 103 28.99 3.04 11.13
C GLY A 103 27.97 2.50 10.12
N LEU A 104 26.71 2.23 10.49
CA LEU A 104 25.69 1.76 9.54
C LEU A 104 25.28 2.86 8.54
N TYR A 105 25.19 4.11 8.99
CA TYR A 105 24.95 5.27 8.13
C TYR A 105 26.08 5.51 7.10
N ARG A 106 27.28 4.98 7.35
CA ARG A 106 28.46 5.11 6.46
C ARG A 106 28.39 4.17 5.25
N LEU A 107 27.53 3.15 5.29
CA LEU A 107 27.24 2.26 4.16
C LEU A 107 26.22 2.83 3.18
N VAL A 108 25.37 3.77 3.64
CA VAL A 108 24.31 4.37 2.81
C VAL A 108 24.87 5.01 1.54
N PRO A 109 25.95 5.83 1.55
CA PRO A 109 26.53 6.38 0.32
C PRO A 109 26.99 5.31 -0.69
N GLY A 110 27.66 4.25 -0.23
CA GLY A 110 28.15 3.18 -1.12
C GLY A 110 27.03 2.33 -1.73
N VAL A 111 25.98 2.05 -0.96
CA VAL A 111 24.79 1.33 -1.43
C VAL A 111 23.94 2.22 -2.36
N PHE A 112 23.80 3.50 -2.04
CA PHE A 112 23.02 4.45 -2.84
C PHE A 112 23.67 4.73 -4.21
N VAL A 113 25.00 4.86 -4.26
CA VAL A 113 25.74 5.03 -5.53
C VAL A 113 25.64 3.77 -6.40
N LYS A 114 25.75 2.57 -5.82
CA LYS A 114 25.58 1.31 -6.58
C LYS A 114 24.14 1.14 -7.09
N SER A 115 23.16 1.47 -6.26
CA SER A 115 21.74 1.41 -6.61
C SER A 115 21.37 2.41 -7.72
N THR A 116 21.81 3.66 -7.60
CA THR A 116 21.54 4.70 -8.61
C THR A 116 22.26 4.43 -9.92
N ARG A 117 23.47 3.83 -9.92
CA ARG A 117 24.16 3.40 -11.14
C ARG A 117 23.41 2.26 -11.84
N ALA A 118 22.91 1.28 -11.08
CA ALA A 118 22.09 0.19 -11.61
C ALA A 118 20.72 0.68 -12.15
N PHE A 119 20.08 1.62 -11.46
CA PHE A 119 18.84 2.26 -11.89
C PHE A 119 19.04 3.12 -13.15
N SER A 120 20.13 3.89 -13.21
CA SER A 120 20.48 4.73 -14.37
C SER A 120 20.81 3.87 -15.60
N ALA A 121 21.53 2.77 -15.41
CA ALA A 121 21.80 1.80 -16.48
C ALA A 121 20.51 1.15 -16.99
N ARG A 122 19.59 0.77 -16.08
CA ARG A 122 18.28 0.19 -16.43
C ARG A 122 17.37 1.19 -17.15
N ARG A 123 17.42 2.49 -16.80
CA ARG A 123 16.70 3.56 -17.51
C ARG A 123 17.20 3.77 -18.94
N ARG A 124 18.52 3.68 -19.18
CA ARG A 124 19.07 3.79 -20.55
C ARG A 124 18.73 2.60 -21.44
N ALA A 125 18.43 1.44 -20.85
CA ALA A 125 18.02 0.24 -21.58
C ALA A 125 16.51 0.17 -21.88
N LEU A 126 15.71 1.13 -21.37
CA LEU A 126 14.29 1.23 -21.71
C LEU A 126 14.13 2.15 -22.94
N PRO A 127 13.46 1.71 -24.03
CA PRO A 127 13.19 2.58 -25.15
C PRO A 127 12.30 3.74 -24.70
N GLN A 128 12.74 4.98 -24.92
CA GLN A 128 11.94 6.18 -24.70
C GLN A 128 10.68 6.09 -25.58
N LYS A 129 9.54 5.74 -24.99
CA LYS A 129 8.25 5.89 -25.65
C LYS A 129 7.77 7.31 -25.37
N ASN A 130 7.65 8.09 -26.45
CA ASN A 130 7.25 9.49 -26.52
C ASN A 130 6.19 9.89 -25.49
N CYS A 131 6.61 10.48 -24.36
CA CYS A 131 5.71 11.24 -23.50
C CYS A 131 5.48 12.61 -24.15
N ARG A 132 4.38 12.79 -24.86
CA ARG A 132 3.87 14.14 -25.18
C ARG A 132 3.38 14.79 -23.88
N PRO A 133 3.68 16.07 -23.61
CA PRO A 133 3.13 16.77 -22.46
C PRO A 133 1.64 17.06 -22.73
N VAL A 134 0.75 16.34 -22.04
CA VAL A 134 -0.66 16.75 -21.94
C VAL A 134 -0.76 17.71 -20.76
N THR A 135 -0.69 19.00 -21.07
CA THR A 135 -1.23 20.05 -20.21
C THR A 135 -2.73 20.13 -20.45
N ALA A 136 -3.55 19.66 -19.52
CA ALA A 136 -4.89 20.18 -19.24
C ALA A 136 -5.52 19.40 -18.08
N SER A 137 -5.88 20.13 -17.02
CA SER A 137 -6.92 19.82 -16.03
C SER A 137 -6.86 18.49 -15.27
N GLY A 138 -6.56 18.57 -13.97
CA GLY A 138 -6.77 17.47 -13.03
C GLY A 138 -6.48 17.90 -11.60
N VAL A 139 -7.45 18.58 -10.99
CA VAL A 139 -7.50 18.98 -9.58
C VAL A 139 -7.25 17.77 -8.68
N TRP A 140 -6.40 17.93 -7.68
CA TRP A 140 -6.33 16.99 -6.55
C TRP A 140 -7.43 17.35 -5.55
N ILE A 141 -8.60 16.74 -5.72
CA ILE A 141 -9.56 16.37 -4.66
C ILE A 141 -9.99 14.94 -4.98
#